data_AF-A0A3C0GGN4-F1
#
_entry.id   AF-A0A3C0GGN4-F1
#
_cell.length_a   1.000
_cell.length_b   1.000
_cell.length_c   1.000
_cell.angle_alpha   90.00
_cell.angle_beta   90.00
_cell.angle_gamma   90.00
#
_symmetry.space_group_name_H-M   'P 1'
#
loop_
_entity.id
_entity.type
_entity.pdbx_description
1 polymer ?
#
loop_
_entity_poly.entity_id
_entity_poly.type
_entity_poly.pdbx_seq_one_letter_code
_entity_poly.pdbx_strand_id
1 'polypeptide(L)'
;MIKNNNQYVNREISWLWFNERVLQEMADKNVPLIERLRFLGIFSNNLDEFFKVRYATVKRIVEAGKTGKSVLGGEKAKDLLEEITNIVIEQQTKSLSILR
;
A
#
# COMPACT_ATOMS: atom_id res chain seq x y z
N MET A 1 1.39 -18.95 -28.12
CA MET A 1 1.82 -19.13 -26.71
C MET A 1 0.81 -18.43 -25.82
N ILE A 2 0.01 -19.20 -25.08
CA ILE A 2 -1.00 -18.68 -24.16
C ILE A 2 -0.23 -18.07 -22.98
N LYS A 3 -0.22 -16.73 -22.86
CA LYS A 3 0.17 -16.09 -21.60
C LYS A 3 -0.83 -16.56 -20.56
N ASN A 4 -0.40 -17.37 -19.61
CA ASN A 4 -1.19 -17.63 -18.41
C ASN A 4 -1.42 -16.27 -17.73
N ASN A 5 -2.60 -15.68 -17.94
CA ASN A 5 -3.10 -14.54 -17.18
C ASN A 5 -3.39 -15.03 -15.75
N ASN A 6 -2.33 -15.28 -15.00
CA ASN A 6 -2.43 -15.40 -13.56
C ASN A 6 -2.80 -14.01 -13.03
N GLN A 7 -4.10 -13.71 -12.97
CA GLN A 7 -4.71 -12.46 -12.50
C GLN A 7 -4.55 -12.29 -10.97
N TYR A 8 -3.37 -12.53 -10.44
CA TYR A 8 -3.11 -12.33 -9.03
C TYR A 8 -2.61 -10.90 -8.82
N VAL A 9 -3.24 -10.20 -7.88
CA VAL A 9 -2.77 -8.89 -7.43
C VAL A 9 -1.57 -9.10 -6.52
N ASN A 10 -0.55 -8.27 -6.68
CA ASN A 10 0.61 -8.27 -5.80
C ASN A 10 0.17 -8.08 -4.34
N ARG A 11 0.73 -8.88 -3.43
CA ARG A 11 0.37 -8.88 -2.00
C ARG A 11 0.54 -7.51 -1.36
N GLU A 12 1.57 -6.75 -1.75
CA GLU A 12 1.86 -5.45 -1.14
C GLU A 12 0.86 -4.39 -1.61
N ILE A 13 0.47 -4.43 -2.88
CA ILE A 13 -0.59 -3.58 -3.44
C ILE A 13 -1.95 -3.90 -2.80
N SER A 14 -2.28 -5.18 -2.67
CA SER A 14 -3.50 -5.61 -1.99
C SER A 14 -3.55 -5.15 -0.53
N TRP A 15 -2.40 -5.12 0.15
CA TRP A 15 -2.31 -4.60 1.52
C TRP A 15 -2.55 -3.08 1.57
N LEU A 16 -2.02 -2.30 0.62
CA LEU A 16 -2.30 -0.87 0.52
C LEU A 16 -3.77 -0.59 0.24
N TRP A 17 -4.44 -1.40 -0.57
CA TRP A 17 -5.89 -1.29 -0.80
C TRP A 17 -6.70 -1.62 0.46
N PHE A 18 -6.22 -2.54 1.29
CA PHE A 18 -6.82 -2.76 2.60
C PHE A 18 -6.68 -1.50 3.48
N ASN A 19 -5.49 -0.88 3.53
CA ASN A 19 -5.29 0.33 4.32
C ASN A 19 -6.12 1.52 3.79
N GLU A 20 -6.36 1.59 2.48
CA GLU A 20 -7.27 2.56 1.86
C GLU A 20 -8.72 2.42 2.38
N ARG A 21 -9.16 1.21 2.75
CA ARG A 21 -10.48 1.03 3.36
C ARG A 21 -10.58 1.72 4.72
N VAL A 22 -9.50 1.73 5.51
CA VAL A 22 -9.44 2.50 6.77
C VAL A 22 -9.58 3.99 6.49
N LEU A 23 -8.99 4.48 5.41
CA LEU A 23 -9.13 5.87 4.98
C LEU A 23 -10.56 6.21 4.52
N GLN A 24 -11.29 5.25 3.96
CA GLN A 24 -12.70 5.43 3.60
C GLN A 24 -13.58 5.63 4.84
N GLU A 25 -13.34 4.90 5.94
CA GLU A 25 -14.05 5.11 7.22
C GLU A 25 -13.76 6.50 7.81
N MET A 26 -12.54 7.00 7.65
CA MET A 26 -12.19 8.39 8.00
C MET A 26 -12.91 9.42 7.11
N ALA A 27 -13.19 9.11 5.85
CA ALA A 27 -13.86 10.01 4.91
C ALA A 27 -15.40 10.03 5.06
N ASP A 28 -15.99 8.98 5.64
CA ASP A 28 -17.45 8.87 5.77
C ASP A 28 -18.02 9.86 6.80
N LYS A 29 -19.01 10.64 6.36
CA LYS A 29 -19.72 11.62 7.21
C LYS A 29 -20.71 10.98 8.17
N ASN A 30 -21.08 9.71 7.94
CA ASN A 30 -21.93 8.95 8.86
C ASN A 30 -21.17 8.41 10.07
N VAL A 31 -19.82 8.37 10.01
CA VAL A 31 -18.97 8.00 11.12
C VAL A 31 -18.80 9.21 12.06
N PRO A 32 -18.99 9.05 13.39
CA PRO A 32 -18.80 10.14 14.34
C PRO A 32 -17.42 10.78 14.22
N LEU A 33 -17.34 12.11 14.39
CA LEU A 33 -16.10 12.87 14.18
C LEU A 33 -14.90 12.31 14.95
N ILE A 34 -15.11 11.89 16.20
CA ILE A 34 -14.05 11.31 17.02
C ILE A 34 -13.55 9.97 16.47
N GLU A 35 -14.44 9.14 15.94
CA GLU A 35 -14.09 7.86 15.31
C GLU A 35 -13.32 8.08 14.00
N ARG A 36 -13.67 9.11 13.22
CA ARG A 36 -12.91 9.50 12.02
C ARG A 36 -11.46 9.87 12.37
N LEU A 37 -11.23 10.59 13.47
CA LEU A 37 -9.88 10.89 13.97
C LEU A 37 -9.15 9.63 14.45
N ARG A 38 -9.86 8.67 15.04
CA ARG A 38 -9.27 7.37 15.42
C ARG A 38 -8.85 6.57 14.19
N PHE A 39 -9.68 6.56 13.13
CA PHE A 39 -9.34 5.91 11.86
C PHE A 39 -8.11 6.54 11.18
N LEU A 40 -7.92 7.86 11.26
CA LEU A 40 -6.67 8.49 10.84
C LEU A 40 -5.46 7.94 11.60
N GLY A 41 -5.56 7.82 12.93
CA GLY A 41 -4.49 7.24 13.75
C GLY A 41 -4.18 5.79 13.37
N ILE A 42 -5.21 4.99 13.11
CA ILE A 42 -5.07 3.60 12.64
C ILE A 42 -4.41 3.56 11.26
N PHE A 43 -4.87 4.36 10.31
CA PHE A 43 -4.30 4.45 8.96
C PHE A 43 -2.81 4.78 9.00
N SER A 44 -2.41 5.78 9.80
CA SER A 44 -1.01 6.20 9.95
C SER A 44 -0.15 5.11 10.59
N ASN A 45 -0.62 4.49 11.67
CA ASN A 45 0.10 3.41 12.34
C ASN A 45 0.31 2.21 11.41
N ASN A 46 -0.75 1.80 10.71
CA ASN A 46 -0.66 0.74 9.71
C ASN A 46 0.38 1.07 8.62
N LEU A 47 0.35 2.30 8.10
CA LEU A 47 1.28 2.73 7.06
C LEU A 47 2.74 2.71 7.55
N ASP A 48 3.00 3.15 8.80
CA ASP A 48 4.32 3.06 9.42
C ASP A 48 4.81 1.60 9.51
N GLU A 49 3.95 0.68 9.95
CA GLU A 49 4.30 -0.75 10.02
C GLU A 49 4.54 -1.36 8.63
N PHE A 50 3.78 -0.93 7.62
CA PHE A 50 4.02 -1.31 6.23
C PHE A 50 5.42 -0.89 5.77
N PHE A 51 5.86 0.33 6.09
CA PHE A 51 7.20 0.78 5.73
C PHE A 51 8.30 0.01 6.45
N LYS A 52 8.14 -0.23 7.76
CA LYS A 52 9.12 -0.96 8.57
C LYS A 52 9.34 -2.39 8.09
N VAL A 53 8.25 -3.07 7.70
CA VAL A 53 8.30 -4.52 7.40
C VAL A 53 8.28 -4.80 5.91
N ARG A 54 7.23 -4.34 5.21
CA ARG A 54 6.92 -4.76 3.84
C ARG A 54 7.74 -3.99 2.81
N TYR A 55 7.69 -2.66 2.86
CA TYR A 55 8.48 -1.82 1.96
C TYR A 55 9.98 -2.11 2.08
N ALA A 56 10.48 -2.20 3.31
CA ALA A 56 11.88 -2.54 3.58
C ALA A 56 12.29 -3.91 3.00
N THR A 57 11.37 -4.87 2.94
CA THR A 57 11.62 -6.19 2.33
C THR A 57 11.72 -6.09 0.81
N VAL A 58 10.78 -5.38 0.15
CA VAL A 58 10.83 -5.16 -1.30
C VAL A 58 12.09 -4.39 -1.69
N LYS A 59 12.44 -3.34 -0.95
CA LYS A 59 13.65 -2.54 -1.17
C LYS A 59 14.93 -3.39 -1.10
N ARG A 60 15.06 -4.26 -0.09
CA ARG A 60 16.20 -5.19 0.02
C ARG A 60 16.30 -6.16 -1.16
N ILE A 61 15.17 -6.61 -1.72
CA ILE A 61 15.15 -7.45 -2.92
C ILE A 61 15.67 -6.68 -4.14
N VAL A 62 15.26 -5.41 -4.29
CA VAL A 62 15.77 -4.51 -5.35
C VAL A 62 17.29 -4.33 -5.22
N GLU A 63 17.77 -3.97 -4.03
CA GLU A 63 19.19 -3.69 -3.76
C GLU A 63 20.08 -4.92 -3.95
N ALA A 64 19.59 -6.12 -3.61
CA ALA A 64 20.34 -7.36 -3.75
C ALA A 64 20.55 -7.78 -5.22
N GLY A 65 19.96 -7.08 -6.20
CA GLY A 65 20.11 -7.38 -7.63
C GLY A 65 19.61 -8.77 -8.04
N LYS A 66 18.94 -9.49 -7.14
CA LYS A 66 18.33 -10.79 -7.44
C LYS A 66 17.29 -10.55 -8.52
N THR A 67 17.23 -11.40 -9.53
CA THR A 67 16.14 -11.48 -10.50
C THR A 67 14.85 -11.86 -9.76
N GLY A 68 14.29 -10.92 -9.01
CA GLY A 68 13.18 -11.09 -8.06
C GLY A 68 11.84 -11.43 -8.71
N LYS A 69 11.84 -11.79 -9.99
CA LYS A 69 10.65 -12.23 -10.73
C LYS A 69 9.98 -13.44 -10.06
N SER A 70 10.71 -14.39 -9.49
CA SER A 70 10.09 -15.54 -8.83
C SER A 70 9.52 -15.22 -7.45
N VAL A 71 10.12 -14.27 -6.72
CA VAL A 71 9.74 -13.92 -5.34
C VAL A 71 8.52 -12.99 -5.31
N LEU A 72 8.33 -12.16 -6.35
CA LEU A 72 7.28 -11.15 -6.44
C LEU A 72 6.19 -11.48 -7.47
N GLY A 73 5.94 -12.76 -7.74
CA GLY A 73 4.83 -13.17 -8.61
C GLY A 73 4.97 -12.78 -10.09
N GLY A 74 6.18 -12.52 -10.57
CA GLY A 74 6.48 -12.22 -11.98
C GLY A 74 6.86 -10.77 -12.27
N GLU A 75 6.66 -9.86 -11.32
CA GLU A 75 6.97 -8.42 -11.45
C GLU A 75 8.43 -8.11 -11.13
N LYS A 76 8.97 -7.04 -11.73
CA LYS A 76 10.27 -6.52 -11.32
C LYS A 76 10.10 -5.77 -10.00
N ALA A 77 10.96 -6.08 -9.04
CA ALA A 77 10.94 -5.46 -7.72
C ALA A 77 11.01 -3.92 -7.74
N LYS A 78 11.71 -3.35 -8.73
CA LYS A 78 11.82 -1.91 -8.91
C LYS A 78 10.49 -1.28 -9.30
N ASP A 79 9.81 -1.86 -10.28
CA ASP A 79 8.52 -1.40 -10.79
C ASP A 79 7.47 -1.46 -9.67
N LEU A 80 7.47 -2.54 -8.88
CA LEU A 80 6.61 -2.69 -7.71
C LEU A 80 6.88 -1.61 -6.64
N LEU A 81 8.15 -1.30 -6.36
CA LEU A 81 8.51 -0.29 -5.36
C LEU A 81 8.04 1.12 -5.79
N GLU A 82 8.15 1.42 -7.08
CA GLU A 82 7.63 2.65 -7.67
C GLU A 82 6.10 2.73 -7.57
N GLU A 83 5.40 1.65 -7.91
CA GLU A 83 3.94 1.56 -7.79
C GLU A 83 3.47 1.74 -6.34
N ILE A 84 4.11 1.06 -5.37
CA ILE A 84 3.85 1.25 -3.94
C ILE A 84 4.03 2.71 -3.54
N THR A 85 5.11 3.34 -3.98
CA THR A 85 5.41 4.74 -3.63
C THR A 85 4.33 5.69 -4.15
N ASN A 86 3.90 5.49 -5.39
CA ASN A 86 2.84 6.31 -6.00
C ASN A 86 1.51 6.17 -5.26
N ILE A 87 1.10 4.94 -4.93
CA ILE A 87 -0.13 4.69 -4.17
C ILE A 87 -0.05 5.35 -2.79
N VAL A 88 1.08 5.23 -2.08
CA VAL A 88 1.23 5.83 -0.76
C VAL A 88 1.10 7.36 -0.81
N ILE A 89 1.72 8.01 -1.80
CA ILE A 89 1.63 9.47 -1.98
C ILE A 89 0.16 9.88 -2.20
N GLU A 90 -0.59 9.14 -3.02
CA GLU A 90 -2.00 9.39 -3.26
C GLU A 90 -2.82 9.27 -1.96
N GLN A 91 -2.65 8.17 -1.22
CA GLN A 91 -3.36 7.93 0.04
C GLN A 91 -3.04 8.98 1.11
N GLN A 92 -1.77 9.38 1.24
CA GLN A 92 -1.38 10.44 2.17
C GLN A 92 -1.99 11.79 1.77
N THR A 93 -1.96 12.14 0.48
CA THR A 93 -2.59 13.37 -0.02
C THR A 93 -4.09 13.39 0.28
N LYS A 94 -4.77 12.25 0.09
CA LYS A 94 -6.18 12.07 0.42
C LYS A 94 -6.45 12.19 1.92
N SER A 95 -5.59 11.63 2.79
CA SER A 95 -5.74 11.81 4.23
C SER A 95 -5.67 13.27 4.67
N LEU A 96 -4.78 14.05 4.05
CA LEU A 96 -4.64 15.48 4.34
C LEU A 96 -5.84 16.28 3.83
N SER A 97 -6.44 15.90 2.70
CA SER A 97 -7.63 16.58 2.17
C SER A 97 -8.88 16.32 2.99
N ILE A 98 -9.02 15.15 3.62
CA ILE A 98 -10.16 14.83 4.52
C ILE A 98 -10.09 15.66 5.83
N LEU A 99 -8.89 16.11 6.23
CA LEU A 99 -8.67 16.93 7.43
C LEU A 99 -8.89 18.43 7.24
N ARG A 100 -8.92 18.90 5.98
CA ARG A 100 -9.20 20.30 5.64
C ARG A 100 -10.70 20.56 5.57
#